data_AF-A0AAD0IB24-F1
#
_entry.id   AF-A0AAD0IB24-F1
#
_cell.length_a   1.000
_cell.length_b   1.000
_cell.length_c   1.000
_cell.angle_alpha   90.00
_cell.angle_beta   90.00
_cell.angle_gamma   90.00
#
_symmetry.space_group_name_H-M   'P 1'
#
loop_
_entity.id
_entity.type
_entity.pdbx_description
1 polymer ?
#
loop_
_entity_poly.entity_id
_entity_poly.type
_entity_poly.pdbx_seq_one_letter_code
_entity_poly.pdbx_strand_id
1 'polypeptide(L)' 'MPQERRSYSKIFKAQIIAECAQPDTSIANVALTHNLNANLVHKWIRVGT' A
#
# COMPACT_ATOMS: atom_id res chain seq x y z
N MET A 1 13.86 -3.10 20.68
CA MET A 1 14.50 -2.65 19.43
C MET A 1 13.47 -1.84 18.65
N PRO A 2 13.70 -0.56 18.30
CA PRO A 2 12.74 0.18 17.48
C PRO A 2 12.65 -0.50 16.12
N GLN A 3 11.45 -0.94 15.74
CA GLN A 3 11.23 -1.53 14.44
C GLN A 3 11.39 -0.43 13.40
N GLU A 4 12.46 -0.53 12.61
CA GLU A 4 12.79 0.47 11.60
C GLU A 4 11.61 0.61 10.64
N ARG A 5 11.00 1.80 10.62
CA ARG A 5 9.83 2.04 9.78
C ARG A 5 10.32 2.00 8.34
N ARG A 6 10.01 0.90 7.62
CA ARG A 6 10.28 0.81 6.18
C ARG A 6 9.71 2.03 5.49
N SER A 7 10.61 2.85 4.95
CA SER A 7 10.26 4.01 4.17
C SER A 7 10.06 3.57 2.73
N TYR A 8 8.82 3.63 2.26
CA TYR A 8 8.48 3.31 0.87
C TYR A 8 8.54 4.58 0.02
N SER A 9 9.20 4.49 -1.13
CA SER A 9 9.29 5.57 -2.12
C SER A 9 7.89 5.98 -2.60
N LYS A 10 7.71 7.26 -2.97
CA LYS A 10 6.44 7.77 -3.49
C LYS A 10 5.94 7.00 -4.70
N ILE A 11 6.85 6.63 -5.61
CA ILE A 11 6.52 5.84 -6.81
C ILE A 11 5.94 4.48 -6.44
N PHE A 12 6.53 3.80 -5.46
CA PHE A 12 6.02 2.51 -4.99
C PHE A 12 4.62 2.62 -4.40
N LYS A 13 4.38 3.65 -3.57
CA LYS A 13 3.03 3.89 -3.02
C LYS A 13 2.01 4.16 -4.12
N ALA A 14 2.36 4.98 -5.12
CA ALA A 14 1.49 5.29 -6.25
C ALA A 14 1.15 4.03 -7.07
N GLN A 15 2.12 3.14 -7.29
CA GLN A 15 1.87 1.86 -7.96
C GLN A 15 0.87 1.00 -7.19
N ILE A 16 1.05 0.86 -5.87
CA ILE A 16 0.13 0.09 -5.02
C ILE A 16 -1.28 0.71 -5.01
N ILE A 17 -1.38 2.04 -4.96
CA ILE A 17 -2.67 2.74 -5.02
C ILE A 17 -3.35 2.53 -6.37
N ALA A 18 -2.62 2.62 -7.48
CA ALA A 18 -3.14 2.39 -8.83
C ALA A 18 -3.63 0.94 -9.01
N GLU A 19 -2.93 -0.03 -8.44
CA GLU A 19 -3.33 -1.44 -8.45
C GLU A 19 -4.58 -1.67 -7.58
N CYS A 20 -4.68 -0.98 -6.43
CA CYS A 20 -5.89 -0.97 -5.60
C CYS A 20 -7.07 -0.24 -6.24
N ALA A 21 -6.84 0.65 -7.21
CA ALA A 21 -7.89 1.36 -7.93
C ALA A 21 -8.51 0.51 -9.06
N GLN A 22 -7.96 -0.69 -9.32
CA GLN A 22 -8.53 -1.62 -10.29
C GLN A 22 -9.85 -2.21 -9.76
N PRO A 23 -10.92 -2.24 -10.58
CA PRO A 23 -12.26 -2.68 -10.15
C PRO A 23 -12.33 -4.14 -9.70
N ASP A 24 -11.38 -4.98 -10.11
CA ASP A 24 -11.31 -6.40 -9.75
C ASP A 24 -10.38 -6.72 -8.58
N THR A 25 -9.67 -5.72 -8.02
CA THR A 25 -8.61 -6.00 -7.04
C THR A 25 -8.93 -5.41 -5.67
N SER A 26 -9.05 -6.28 -4.67
CA SER A 26 -9.23 -5.85 -3.28
C SER A 26 -7.92 -5.30 -2.71
N ILE A 27 -7.99 -4.20 -1.95
CA ILE A 27 -6.84 -3.59 -1.25
C ILE A 27 -6.07 -4.63 -0.41
N ALA A 28 -6.80 -5.52 0.28
CA ALA A 28 -6.20 -6.60 1.05
C ALA A 28 -5.47 -7.61 0.17
N ASN A 29 -5.99 -7.92 -1.01
CA ASN A 29 -5.35 -8.82 -1.97
C ASN A 29 -4.06 -8.22 -2.53
N VAL A 30 -4.08 -6.94 -2.95
CA VAL A 30 -2.88 -6.22 -3.36
C VAL A 30 -1.85 -6.20 -2.23
N ALA A 31 -2.28 -5.88 -1.01
CA ALA A 31 -1.38 -5.87 0.14
C ALA A 31 -0.75 -7.26 0.37
N LEU A 32 -1.52 -8.34 0.31
CA LEU A 32 -1.01 -9.71 0.45
C LEU A 32 -0.01 -10.08 -0.67
N THR A 33 -0.32 -9.76 -1.92
CA THR A 33 0.58 -10.00 -3.08
C THR A 33 1.93 -9.31 -2.91
N HIS A 34 1.92 -8.08 -2.39
CA HIS A 34 3.15 -7.29 -2.15
C HIS A 34 3.76 -7.52 -0.76
N ASN A 35 3.22 -8.45 0.04
CA ASN A 35 3.60 -8.70 1.43
C ASN A 35 3.56 -7.41 2.31
N LEU A 36 2.62 -6.54 2.02
CA LEU A 36 2.35 -5.28 2.71
C LEU A 36 1.22 -5.46 3.73
N ASN A 37 1.23 -4.60 4.74
CA ASN A 37 0.11 -4.51 5.66
C ASN A 37 -1.05 -3.75 5.00
N ALA A 38 -2.24 -4.36 4.96
CA ALA A 38 -3.43 -3.71 4.38
C ALA A 38 -3.76 -2.36 5.05
N ASN A 39 -3.51 -2.21 6.36
CA ASN A 39 -3.70 -0.92 7.05
C ASN A 39 -2.74 0.16 6.56
N LEU A 40 -1.52 -0.23 6.14
CA LEU A 40 -0.55 0.70 5.58
C LEU A 40 -1.01 1.21 4.22
N VAL A 41 -1.50 0.31 3.36
CA VAL A 41 -2.05 0.66 2.04
C VAL A 41 -3.29 1.54 2.19
N HIS A 42 -4.19 1.20 3.11
CA HIS A 42 -5.38 2.00 3.39
C HIS A 42 -5.02 3.41 3.90
N LYS A 43 -3.95 3.52 4.69
CA LYS A 43 -3.41 4.82 5.12
C LYS A 43 -2.86 5.62 3.94
N TRP A 44 -2.20 4.98 2.97
CA TRP A 44 -1.71 5.67 1.77
C TRP A 44 -2.84 6.18 0.87
N ILE A 45 -3.89 5.37 0.69
CA ILE A 45 -5.11 5.77 -0.04
C ILE A 45 -5.77 6.98 0.63
N ARG A 46 -5.89 6.99 1.97
CA ARG A 46 -6.44 8.13 2.71
C ARG A 46 -5.57 9.39 2.69
N VAL A 47 -4.25 9.22 2.80
CA VAL A 47 -3.31 10.35 2.89
C VAL A 47 -3.15 11.05 1.54
N GLY A 48 -3.49 10.41 0.42
CA GLY A 48 -3.43 11.01 -0.91
C GLY A 48 -2.04 11.59 -1.20
N THR A 49 -1.02 10.72 -1.20
CA THR A 49 0.37 11.12 -1.52
C THR A 49 0.58 11.22 -3.02
#